data_AF-A2FKD1-F1
#
_entry.id   AF-A2FKD1-F1
#
_cell.length_a   1.000
_cell.length_b   1.000
_cell.length_c   1.000
_cell.angle_alpha   90.00
_cell.angle_beta   90.00
_cell.angle_gamma   90.00
#
_symmetry.space_group_name_H-M   'P 1'
#
loop_
_entity.id
_entity.type
_entity.pdbx_description
1 polymer ?
#
loop_
_entity_poly.entity_id
_entity_poly.type
_entity_poly.pdbx_seq_one_letter_code
_entity_poly.pdbx_strand_id
1 'polypeptide(L)'
;MSVEDAVIHFDQYVHDHKFIEEFEKQDILKVLEKTETSLDNAIIFLNDLKLKYKSLEVFEFFQHLNILIDANASTINRFLIMLTKSLECPFFTALSSVIQILINHSSTPTPANSGPAPPISQNMNILRRSISTDIYKRFGSPLALDDDNSKVTSNQNISLLRNAKKDFEKCYRILDHCASQDDNDCIQYAIEKGIVNLKGKYERNIFHEAAYKGHVKLVQSLVENGYDFSIQDKNHRNGLLWAAYGGHIHTVQYLMTLESDHHGNQALIYACASGHLKIVEFLALLKSIDVAAVDADGMTALHWSAFQGRIEVVKYLCALPKVNYNAKDNNGRTPLHLAASKGHLDVVQFLCCLPTINVCEKDIDGRTALHMAAWDGHLPVVQFLCTQSGVKANELSNAWLTPLDYAKNDQIKKFLLSQIKK
;
A
#
# COMPACT_ATOMS: atom_id res chain seq x y z
N MET A 1 -5.07 42.35 -10.29
CA MET A 1 -3.99 41.34 -10.25
C MET A 1 -4.46 40.21 -11.15
N SER A 2 -3.83 40.06 -12.30
CA SER A 2 -4.18 39.01 -13.26
C SER A 2 -3.80 37.64 -12.68
N VAL A 3 -4.38 36.56 -13.21
CA VAL A 3 -4.01 35.18 -12.83
C VAL A 3 -2.50 34.96 -13.03
N GLU A 4 -1.90 35.62 -14.01
CA GLU A 4 -0.47 35.57 -14.30
C GLU A 4 0.39 36.25 -13.22
N ASP A 5 -0.05 37.40 -12.67
CA ASP A 5 0.68 38.09 -11.59
C ASP A 5 0.71 37.28 -10.28
N ALA A 6 -0.38 36.56 -10.00
CA ALA A 6 -0.49 35.70 -8.82
C ALA A 6 0.40 34.46 -8.92
N VAL A 7 0.62 33.96 -10.14
CA VAL A 7 1.46 32.78 -10.42
C VAL A 7 2.94 33.12 -10.33
N ILE A 8 3.39 34.27 -10.85
CA ILE A 8 4.79 34.73 -10.76
C ILE A 8 5.20 34.96 -9.29
N HIS A 9 4.29 35.47 -8.47
CA HIS A 9 4.54 35.68 -7.04
C HIS A 9 4.62 34.34 -6.27
N PHE A 10 3.87 33.33 -6.71
CA PHE A 10 3.91 31.97 -6.16
C PHE A 10 5.24 31.26 -6.50
N ASP A 11 5.76 31.48 -7.71
CA ASP A 11 7.01 30.91 -8.20
C ASP A 11 8.24 31.46 -7.43
N GLN A 12 8.27 32.78 -7.18
CA GLN A 12 9.32 33.43 -6.39
C GLN A 12 9.31 32.99 -4.91
N TYR A 13 8.13 32.77 -4.32
CA TYR A 13 8.00 32.44 -2.90
C TYR A 13 8.44 30.99 -2.58
N VAL A 14 8.31 30.07 -3.54
CA VAL A 14 8.75 28.67 -3.42
C VAL A 14 10.26 28.51 -3.64
N HIS A 15 10.87 29.34 -4.49
CA HIS A 15 12.30 29.28 -4.81
C HIS A 15 13.23 29.65 -3.63
N ASP A 16 12.76 30.44 -2.67
CA ASP A 16 13.59 31.02 -1.60
C ASP A 16 13.87 30.10 -0.39
N HIS A 17 13.53 28.80 -0.46
CA HIS A 17 13.98 27.74 0.47
C HIS A 17 13.98 28.04 2.00
N LYS A 18 13.04 28.83 2.52
CA LYS A 18 12.92 29.09 3.97
C LYS A 18 11.95 28.13 4.66
N PHE A 19 12.41 26.93 5.00
CA PHE A 19 11.70 26.00 5.90
C PHE A 19 12.65 25.35 6.90
N ILE A 20 12.50 25.65 8.21
CA ILE A 20 13.10 24.93 9.34
C ILE A 20 12.08 24.83 10.51
N GLU A 21 11.97 23.61 11.09
CA GLU A 21 11.51 23.17 12.44
C GLU A 21 10.05 23.45 12.91
N GLU A 22 9.55 22.95 14.05
CA GLU A 22 9.12 21.58 14.46
C GLU A 22 8.01 21.73 15.55
N PHE A 23 7.02 20.82 15.68
CA PHE A 23 6.33 20.43 16.93
C PHE A 23 5.47 19.16 16.74
N GLU A 24 5.31 18.34 17.79
CA GLU A 24 4.91 16.93 17.72
C GLU A 24 3.39 16.65 17.80
N LYS A 25 2.95 15.75 16.91
CA LYS A 25 1.63 15.10 16.74
C LYS A 25 0.92 14.62 18.02
N GLN A 26 1.63 14.44 19.13
CA GLN A 26 1.09 13.81 20.35
C GLN A 26 0.23 14.73 21.21
N ASP A 27 0.45 16.06 21.14
CA ASP A 27 -0.29 17.01 21.95
C ASP A 27 -1.71 17.27 21.40
N ILE A 28 -1.87 17.18 20.07
CA ILE A 28 -3.16 17.36 19.39
C ILE A 28 -4.07 16.15 19.64
N LEU A 29 -3.52 14.94 19.62
CA LEU A 29 -4.28 13.70 19.83
C LEU A 29 -4.80 13.57 21.28
N LYS A 30 -4.01 13.99 22.28
CA LYS A 30 -4.41 13.96 23.71
C LYS A 30 -5.56 14.92 24.04
N VAL A 31 -5.72 16.00 23.27
CA VAL A 31 -6.82 16.96 23.47
C VAL A 31 -8.08 16.50 22.77
N LEU A 32 -7.96 15.86 21.59
CA LEU A 32 -9.09 15.32 20.83
C LEU A 32 -9.77 14.13 21.53
N GLU A 33 -9.02 13.28 22.22
CA GLU A 33 -9.60 12.17 23.02
C GLU A 33 -10.54 12.64 24.14
N LYS A 34 -10.41 13.88 24.61
CA LYS A 34 -11.24 14.43 25.70
C LYS A 34 -12.52 15.12 25.24
N THR A 35 -12.74 15.27 23.94
CA THR A 35 -13.81 16.12 23.44
C THR A 35 -14.63 15.39 22.36
N GLU A 36 -15.77 14.81 22.74
CA GLU A 36 -16.84 14.46 21.78
C GLU A 36 -17.30 15.76 21.12
N THR A 37 -16.78 16.09 19.95
CA THR A 37 -16.94 17.44 19.39
C THR A 37 -17.72 17.42 18.08
N SER A 38 -18.89 18.05 18.14
CA SER A 38 -19.60 18.57 16.97
C SER A 38 -18.72 19.56 16.20
N LEU A 39 -19.04 19.78 14.91
CA LEU A 39 -18.37 20.76 14.05
C LEU A 39 -18.24 22.14 14.73
N ASP A 40 -19.25 22.54 15.51
CA ASP A 40 -19.27 23.81 16.25
C ASP A 40 -18.23 23.87 17.37
N ASN A 41 -17.97 22.76 18.06
CA ASN A 41 -16.94 22.70 19.10
C ASN A 41 -15.52 22.68 18.50
N ALA A 42 -15.34 22.06 17.33
CA ALA A 42 -14.09 22.14 16.57
C ALA A 42 -13.81 23.57 16.05
N ILE A 43 -14.87 24.31 15.68
CA ILE A 43 -14.79 25.72 15.27
C ILE A 43 -14.40 26.62 16.44
N ILE A 44 -14.95 26.40 17.64
CA ILE A 44 -14.59 27.16 18.85
C ILE A 44 -13.13 26.86 19.24
N PHE A 45 -12.74 25.59 19.21
CA PHE A 45 -11.38 25.14 19.54
C PHE A 45 -10.30 25.75 18.62
N LEU A 46 -10.56 25.82 17.30
CA LEU A 46 -9.63 26.43 16.35
C LEU A 46 -9.50 27.96 16.54
N ASN A 47 -10.54 28.64 17.00
CA ASN A 47 -10.51 30.07 17.29
C ASN A 47 -9.76 30.40 18.59
N ASP A 48 -9.86 29.53 19.61
CA ASP A 48 -9.19 29.72 20.90
C ASP A 48 -7.67 29.45 20.85
N LEU A 49 -7.21 28.62 19.91
CA LEU A 49 -5.82 28.17 19.89
C LEU A 49 -4.78 29.17 19.37
N LYS A 50 -5.14 30.30 18.72
CA LYS A 50 -4.21 31.33 18.20
C LYS A 50 -2.82 30.80 17.74
N LEU A 51 -2.77 29.79 16.87
CA LEU A 51 -1.51 29.17 16.43
C LEU A 51 -1.32 29.24 14.91
N LYS A 52 -0.08 29.49 14.51
CA LYS A 52 0.39 29.54 13.11
C LYS A 52 0.76 28.11 12.68
N TYR A 53 0.09 27.57 11.66
CA TYR A 53 0.21 26.17 11.24
C TYR A 53 0.79 26.00 9.81
N LYS A 54 1.34 24.80 9.52
CA LYS A 54 1.82 24.34 8.21
C LYS A 54 0.68 23.70 7.39
N SER A 55 0.67 23.91 6.06
CA SER A 55 -0.39 23.48 5.15
C SER A 55 -0.55 21.96 5.00
N LEU A 56 0.53 21.19 5.13
CA LEU A 56 0.53 19.73 4.97
C LEU A 56 -0.10 18.99 6.17
N GLU A 57 0.18 19.45 7.39
CA GLU A 57 -0.37 18.88 8.62
C GLU A 57 -1.87 19.18 8.75
N VAL A 58 -2.31 20.35 8.29
CA VAL A 58 -3.73 20.70 8.19
C VAL A 58 -4.44 19.79 7.17
N PHE A 59 -3.78 19.44 6.07
CA PHE A 59 -4.33 18.52 5.07
C PHE A 59 -4.46 17.09 5.60
N GLU A 60 -3.45 16.58 6.31
CA GLU A 60 -3.52 15.28 6.99
C GLU A 60 -4.56 15.26 8.13
N PHE A 61 -4.69 16.36 8.88
CA PHE A 61 -5.73 16.57 9.89
C PHE A 61 -7.15 16.48 9.28
N PHE A 62 -7.37 17.08 8.10
CA PHE A 62 -8.65 16.99 7.40
C PHE A 62 -8.93 15.61 6.79
N GLN A 63 -7.91 14.85 6.38
CA GLN A 63 -8.09 13.45 6.00
C GLN A 63 -8.53 12.58 7.18
N HIS A 64 -7.98 12.83 8.38
CA HIS A 64 -8.29 12.04 9.57
C HIS A 64 -9.66 12.35 10.18
N LEU A 65 -10.14 13.58 10.07
CA LEU A 65 -11.40 13.98 10.71
C LEU A 65 -12.63 13.27 10.15
N ASN A 66 -12.55 12.59 8.99
CA ASN A 66 -13.64 11.85 8.35
C ASN A 66 -14.98 12.55 8.60
N ILE A 67 -15.00 13.88 8.40
CA ILE A 67 -16.17 14.70 8.72
C ILE A 67 -17.27 14.04 7.91
N LEU A 68 -18.24 13.48 8.62
CA LEU A 68 -19.50 13.08 8.03
C LEU A 68 -20.08 14.36 7.43
N ILE A 69 -19.75 14.62 6.17
CA ILE A 69 -20.33 15.68 5.38
C ILE A 69 -21.73 15.18 5.01
N ASP A 70 -22.59 15.09 6.01
CA ASP A 70 -24.03 15.34 5.87
C ASP A 70 -24.29 16.87 5.83
N ALA A 71 -23.23 17.68 5.73
CA ALA A 71 -23.31 19.11 5.62
C ALA A 71 -23.44 19.52 4.15
N ASN A 72 -24.51 20.25 3.83
CA ASN A 72 -24.75 20.82 2.50
C ASN A 72 -23.52 21.61 1.97
N ALA A 73 -23.38 21.71 0.65
CA ALA A 73 -22.22 22.35 0.00
C ALA A 73 -21.99 23.81 0.46
N SER A 74 -23.04 24.49 0.92
CA SER A 74 -22.97 25.83 1.51
C SER A 74 -22.21 25.84 2.85
N THR A 75 -22.41 24.84 3.71
CA THR A 75 -21.70 24.69 4.99
C THR A 75 -20.21 24.41 4.79
N ILE A 76 -19.87 23.54 3.83
CA ILE A 76 -18.47 23.25 3.46
C ILE A 76 -17.77 24.51 2.95
N ASN A 77 -18.44 25.24 2.07
CA ASN A 77 -17.89 26.47 1.51
C ASN A 77 -17.72 27.56 2.58
N ARG A 78 -18.66 27.67 3.53
CA ARG A 78 -18.54 28.59 4.67
C ARG A 78 -17.34 28.24 5.56
N PHE A 79 -17.11 26.94 5.80
CA PHE A 79 -15.97 26.43 6.56
C PHE A 79 -14.63 26.70 5.86
N LEU A 80 -14.56 26.49 4.53
CA LEU A 80 -13.36 26.79 3.72
C LEU A 80 -13.05 28.28 3.63
N ILE A 81 -14.07 29.15 3.49
CA ILE A 81 -13.91 30.60 3.52
C ILE A 81 -13.40 31.07 4.90
N MET A 82 -13.85 30.42 5.98
CA MET A 82 -13.39 30.74 7.32
C MET A 82 -11.94 30.29 7.55
N LEU A 83 -11.56 29.07 7.13
CA LEU A 83 -10.16 28.62 7.13
C LEU A 83 -9.26 29.55 6.29
N THR A 84 -9.77 30.05 5.17
CA THR A 84 -9.07 31.03 4.33
C THR A 84 -8.81 32.34 5.07
N LYS A 85 -9.77 32.83 5.85
CA LYS A 85 -9.62 34.04 6.67
C LYS A 85 -8.74 33.83 7.89
N SER A 86 -8.77 32.64 8.49
CA SER A 86 -8.06 32.34 9.73
C SER A 86 -6.61 31.87 9.51
N LEU A 87 -6.32 31.20 8.40
CA LEU A 87 -4.99 30.65 8.08
C LEU A 87 -4.24 31.45 7.01
N GLU A 88 -4.88 32.47 6.42
CA GLU A 88 -4.37 33.29 5.30
C GLU A 88 -3.73 32.46 4.17
N CYS A 89 -4.22 31.23 3.96
CA CYS A 89 -3.63 30.27 3.05
C CYS A 89 -4.34 30.34 1.67
N PRO A 90 -3.64 30.73 0.59
CA PRO A 90 -4.24 30.92 -0.74
C PRO A 90 -4.85 29.64 -1.34
N PHE A 91 -4.39 28.47 -0.87
CA PHE A 91 -4.89 27.16 -1.27
C PHE A 91 -6.39 27.01 -0.97
N PHE A 92 -6.83 27.38 0.24
CA PHE A 92 -8.25 27.25 0.62
C PHE A 92 -9.14 28.28 -0.09
N THR A 93 -8.58 29.44 -0.47
CA THR A 93 -9.25 30.44 -1.32
C THR A 93 -9.56 29.88 -2.70
N ALA A 94 -8.58 29.21 -3.31
CA ALA A 94 -8.73 28.59 -4.63
C ALA A 94 -9.75 27.44 -4.58
N LEU A 95 -9.68 26.61 -3.54
CA LEU A 95 -10.59 25.47 -3.36
C LEU A 95 -12.04 25.91 -3.09
N SER A 96 -12.24 26.95 -2.27
CA SER A 96 -13.54 27.59 -2.05
C SER A 96 -14.10 28.19 -3.35
N SER A 97 -13.25 28.83 -4.17
CA SER A 97 -13.67 29.40 -5.46
C SER A 97 -14.15 28.32 -6.44
N VAL A 98 -13.45 27.18 -6.50
CA VAL A 98 -13.86 26.03 -7.33
C VAL A 98 -15.18 25.42 -6.85
N ILE A 99 -15.37 25.27 -5.54
CA ILE A 99 -16.63 24.76 -4.97
C ILE A 99 -17.78 25.74 -5.20
N GLN A 100 -17.53 27.05 -5.12
CA GLN A 100 -18.54 28.08 -5.42
C GLN A 100 -18.98 28.04 -6.90
N ILE A 101 -18.04 27.80 -7.82
CA ILE A 101 -18.35 27.61 -9.25
C ILE A 101 -19.23 26.36 -9.45
N LEU A 102 -18.93 25.26 -8.74
CA LEU A 102 -19.73 24.03 -8.81
C LEU A 102 -21.15 24.21 -8.22
N ILE A 103 -21.30 24.95 -7.11
CA ILE A 103 -22.60 25.30 -6.54
C ILE A 103 -23.41 26.16 -7.52
N ASN A 104 -22.78 27.13 -8.16
CA ASN A 104 -23.44 28.01 -9.13
C ASN A 104 -23.87 27.25 -10.40
N HIS A 105 -23.09 26.26 -10.86
CA HIS A 105 -23.48 25.39 -11.97
C HIS A 105 -24.61 24.41 -11.62
N SER A 106 -24.73 23.98 -10.36
CA SER A 106 -25.90 23.19 -9.92
C SER A 106 -27.21 24.00 -9.82
N SER A 107 -27.13 25.33 -9.95
CA SER A 107 -28.26 26.26 -9.81
C SER A 107 -28.84 26.73 -11.16
N THR A 108 -28.23 26.35 -12.29
CA THR A 108 -28.75 26.68 -13.63
C THR A 108 -29.82 25.66 -14.06
N PRO A 109 -31.04 26.08 -14.44
CA PRO A 109 -32.08 25.15 -14.88
C PRO A 109 -31.70 24.52 -16.22
N THR A 110 -31.58 23.20 -16.27
CA THR A 110 -31.44 22.44 -17.53
C THR A 110 -32.69 22.62 -18.40
N PRO A 111 -32.56 22.80 -19.73
CA PRO A 111 -33.69 22.79 -20.65
C PRO A 111 -34.42 21.45 -20.57
N ALA A 112 -35.75 21.49 -20.65
CA ALA A 112 -36.69 20.43 -20.26
C ALA A 112 -36.70 19.13 -21.10
N ASN A 113 -35.59 18.71 -21.73
CA ASN A 113 -35.58 17.51 -22.59
C ASN A 113 -34.25 16.71 -22.60
N SER A 114 -33.65 16.47 -21.45
CA SER A 114 -32.66 15.40 -21.30
C SER A 114 -32.87 14.70 -19.97
N GLY A 115 -32.77 13.36 -19.95
CA GLY A 115 -33.17 12.46 -18.86
C GLY A 115 -32.48 12.72 -17.51
N PRO A 116 -32.76 11.88 -16.49
CA PRO A 116 -32.35 12.15 -15.11
C PRO A 116 -30.84 12.36 -14.99
N ALA A 117 -30.45 13.44 -14.33
CA ALA A 117 -29.05 13.79 -14.07
C ALA A 117 -28.33 12.65 -13.33
N PRO A 118 -27.07 12.33 -13.70
CA PRO A 118 -26.33 11.25 -13.05
C PRO A 118 -26.06 11.59 -11.57
N PRO A 119 -26.01 10.58 -10.69
CA PRO A 119 -25.82 10.78 -9.26
C PRO A 119 -24.48 11.46 -8.96
N ILE A 120 -24.45 12.27 -7.90
CA ILE A 120 -23.31 13.10 -7.44
C ILE A 120 -21.99 12.30 -7.31
N SER A 121 -22.07 11.00 -7.06
CA SER A 121 -20.92 10.07 -7.03
C SER A 121 -20.20 9.94 -8.38
N GLN A 122 -20.93 10.00 -9.49
CA GLN A 122 -20.37 9.96 -10.83
C GLN A 122 -19.68 11.27 -11.18
N ASN A 123 -20.26 12.41 -10.79
CA ASN A 123 -19.65 13.73 -10.95
C ASN A 123 -18.41 13.92 -10.06
N MET A 124 -18.37 13.36 -8.86
CA MET A 124 -17.17 13.39 -8.00
C MET A 124 -16.04 12.50 -8.53
N ASN A 125 -16.35 11.38 -9.18
CA ASN A 125 -15.35 10.56 -9.87
C ASN A 125 -14.83 11.20 -11.17
N ILE A 126 -15.70 11.92 -11.89
CA ILE A 126 -15.30 12.74 -13.04
C ILE A 126 -14.46 13.94 -12.58
N LEU A 127 -14.82 14.60 -11.47
CA LEU A 127 -14.04 15.69 -10.89
C LEU A 127 -12.70 15.20 -10.36
N ARG A 128 -12.64 14.03 -9.70
CA ARG A 128 -11.41 13.40 -9.23
C ARG A 128 -10.50 12.99 -10.40
N ARG A 129 -11.07 12.47 -11.49
CA ARG A 129 -10.34 12.21 -12.73
C ARG A 129 -9.87 13.50 -13.39
N SER A 130 -10.70 14.53 -13.50
CA SER A 130 -10.33 15.80 -14.14
C SER A 130 -9.29 16.57 -13.34
N ILE A 131 -9.44 16.66 -12.02
CA ILE A 131 -8.46 17.30 -11.12
C ILE A 131 -7.13 16.54 -11.18
N SER A 132 -7.16 15.20 -11.19
CA SER A 132 -5.91 14.44 -11.34
C SER A 132 -5.29 14.67 -12.72
N THR A 133 -6.07 14.65 -13.80
CA THR A 133 -5.56 14.83 -15.17
C THR A 133 -5.07 16.26 -15.46
N ASP A 134 -5.73 17.29 -14.89
CA ASP A 134 -5.37 18.70 -15.06
C ASP A 134 -4.20 19.12 -14.15
N ILE A 135 -4.01 18.48 -13.00
CA ILE A 135 -2.79 18.60 -12.20
C ILE A 135 -1.61 17.96 -12.98
N TYR A 136 -1.74 16.77 -13.56
CA TYR A 136 -0.62 16.16 -14.31
C TYR A 136 -0.28 16.90 -15.61
N LYS A 137 -1.27 17.47 -16.33
CA LYS A 137 -1.01 18.28 -17.53
C LYS A 137 -0.36 19.64 -17.26
N ARG A 138 -0.56 20.22 -16.08
CA ARG A 138 -0.26 21.65 -15.81
C ARG A 138 0.91 21.87 -14.85
N PHE A 139 1.41 20.81 -14.22
CA PHE A 139 2.65 20.80 -13.45
C PHE A 139 3.91 20.47 -14.29
N GLY A 140 3.73 20.20 -15.60
CA GLY A 140 4.73 20.41 -16.65
C GLY A 140 5.96 19.49 -16.65
N SER A 141 6.20 18.90 -17.82
CA SER A 141 7.52 18.41 -18.24
C SER A 141 8.63 19.43 -17.94
N PRO A 142 9.85 19.02 -17.59
CA PRO A 142 11.00 19.89 -17.74
C PRO A 142 11.18 20.19 -19.24
N LEU A 143 11.01 21.45 -19.61
CA LEU A 143 11.45 22.07 -20.87
C LEU A 143 10.64 21.70 -22.13
N ALA A 144 9.84 22.66 -22.61
CA ALA A 144 9.57 22.79 -24.04
C ALA A 144 10.89 23.18 -24.74
N LEU A 145 11.69 22.18 -25.08
CA LEU A 145 12.71 22.26 -26.12
C LEU A 145 12.06 21.72 -27.39
N ASP A 146 11.77 22.63 -28.32
CA ASP A 146 11.54 22.41 -29.75
C ASP A 146 10.70 21.16 -30.11
N ASP A 147 9.43 21.38 -30.48
CA ASP A 147 8.49 20.35 -31.00
C ASP A 147 9.06 19.48 -32.14
N ASP A 148 10.09 19.96 -32.84
CA ASP A 148 10.82 19.20 -33.86
C ASP A 148 11.82 18.20 -33.26
N ASN A 149 12.45 18.52 -32.13
CA ASN A 149 13.48 17.68 -31.52
C ASN A 149 12.86 16.54 -30.68
N SER A 150 11.73 16.79 -30.02
CA SER A 150 10.95 15.78 -29.29
C SER A 150 10.37 14.73 -30.24
N LYS A 151 9.82 15.14 -31.38
CA LYS A 151 9.36 14.24 -32.45
C LYS A 151 10.49 13.46 -33.12
N VAL A 152 11.65 14.07 -33.33
CA VAL A 152 12.82 13.36 -33.86
C VAL A 152 13.29 12.29 -32.87
N THR A 153 13.31 12.61 -31.58
CA THR A 153 13.68 11.67 -30.51
C THR A 153 12.67 10.52 -30.39
N SER A 154 11.37 10.82 -30.46
CA SER A 154 10.31 9.80 -30.45
C SER A 154 10.38 8.88 -31.67
N ASN A 155 10.59 9.43 -32.87
CA ASN A 155 10.78 8.63 -34.08
C ASN A 155 12.01 7.72 -34.00
N GLN A 156 13.11 8.19 -33.38
CA GLN A 156 14.27 7.36 -33.10
C GLN A 156 13.94 6.23 -32.12
N ASN A 157 13.27 6.52 -30.99
CA ASN A 157 12.86 5.52 -30.01
C ASN A 157 11.94 4.44 -30.61
N ILE A 158 10.96 4.85 -31.43
CA ILE A 158 10.07 3.94 -32.17
C ILE A 158 10.89 3.06 -33.13
N SER A 159 11.90 3.61 -33.81
CA SER A 159 12.77 2.83 -34.69
C SER A 159 13.58 1.78 -33.93
N LEU A 160 14.09 2.13 -32.74
CA LEU A 160 14.81 1.23 -31.86
C LEU A 160 13.89 0.11 -31.34
N LEU A 161 12.67 0.44 -30.90
CA LEU A 161 11.66 -0.56 -30.50
C LEU A 161 11.31 -1.52 -31.62
N ARG A 162 11.15 -1.01 -32.85
CA ARG A 162 10.84 -1.83 -34.02
C ARG A 162 11.93 -2.86 -34.30
N ASN A 163 13.20 -2.46 -34.15
CA ASN A 163 14.35 -3.35 -34.32
C ASN A 163 14.49 -4.34 -33.14
N ALA A 164 14.09 -3.92 -31.94
CA ALA A 164 14.18 -4.71 -30.73
C ALA A 164 12.97 -5.61 -30.44
N LYS A 165 11.91 -5.61 -31.27
CA LYS A 165 10.57 -6.20 -31.01
C LYS A 165 10.47 -7.68 -30.53
N LYS A 166 11.58 -8.42 -30.47
CA LYS A 166 11.66 -9.79 -29.93
C LYS A 166 12.55 -9.93 -28.71
N ASP A 167 13.29 -8.88 -28.37
CA ASP A 167 14.25 -8.82 -27.28
C ASP A 167 13.61 -8.06 -26.11
N PHE A 168 13.11 -8.82 -25.15
CA PHE A 168 12.41 -8.29 -23.98
C PHE A 168 13.23 -7.23 -23.25
N GLU A 169 14.51 -7.49 -22.99
CA GLU A 169 15.34 -6.59 -22.18
C GLU A 169 15.62 -5.28 -22.92
N LYS A 170 15.85 -5.34 -24.24
CA LYS A 170 16.00 -4.13 -25.04
C LYS A 170 14.70 -3.33 -25.10
N CYS A 171 13.56 -3.98 -25.36
CA CYS A 171 12.26 -3.31 -25.34
C CYS A 171 11.98 -2.67 -23.99
N TYR A 172 12.23 -3.38 -22.89
CA TYR A 172 12.06 -2.86 -21.53
C TYR A 172 12.89 -1.60 -21.30
N ARG A 173 14.20 -1.64 -21.60
CA ARG A 173 15.09 -0.49 -21.42
C ARG A 173 14.70 0.71 -22.27
N ILE A 174 14.26 0.49 -23.50
CA ILE A 174 13.81 1.58 -24.37
C ILE A 174 12.53 2.20 -23.80
N LEU A 175 11.55 1.39 -23.39
CA LEU A 175 10.29 1.90 -22.83
C LEU A 175 10.50 2.63 -21.50
N ASP A 176 11.37 2.12 -20.64
CA ASP A 176 11.73 2.81 -19.39
C ASP A 176 12.37 4.18 -19.66
N HIS A 177 13.26 4.25 -20.66
CA HIS A 177 13.81 5.52 -21.12
C HIS A 177 12.72 6.45 -21.70
N CYS A 178 11.82 5.94 -22.54
CA CYS A 178 10.71 6.72 -23.11
C CYS A 178 9.81 7.30 -22.03
N ALA A 179 9.44 6.50 -21.03
CA ALA A 179 8.65 6.95 -19.88
C ALA A 179 9.40 7.99 -19.03
N SER A 180 10.73 7.96 -18.97
CA SER A 180 11.51 8.99 -18.26
C SER A 180 11.47 10.36 -18.94
N GLN A 181 11.20 10.38 -20.25
CA GLN A 181 11.14 11.57 -21.11
C GLN A 181 9.69 11.95 -21.49
N ASP A 182 8.69 11.32 -20.89
CA ASP A 182 7.26 11.52 -21.21
C ASP A 182 6.93 11.31 -22.70
N ASP A 183 7.65 10.41 -23.38
CA ASP A 183 7.49 10.06 -24.80
C ASP A 183 6.26 9.13 -25.00
N ASN A 184 5.08 9.73 -24.88
CA ASN A 184 3.78 9.06 -24.97
C ASN A 184 3.55 8.41 -26.34
N ASP A 185 4.04 9.01 -27.43
CA ASP A 185 3.93 8.46 -28.79
C ASP A 185 4.62 7.09 -28.90
N CYS A 186 5.82 6.97 -28.32
CA CYS A 186 6.57 5.71 -28.31
C CYS A 186 5.91 4.65 -27.41
N ILE A 187 5.39 5.05 -26.25
CA ILE A 187 4.64 4.17 -25.35
C ILE A 187 3.36 3.67 -26.03
N GLN A 188 2.59 4.56 -26.65
CA GLN A 188 1.36 4.21 -27.36
C GLN A 188 1.64 3.28 -28.54
N TYR A 189 2.70 3.53 -29.32
CA TYR A 189 3.16 2.62 -30.36
C TYR A 189 3.46 1.21 -29.80
N ALA A 190 4.12 1.14 -28.64
CA ALA A 190 4.45 -0.14 -28.02
C ALA A 190 3.20 -0.91 -27.56
N ILE A 191 2.19 -0.21 -27.05
CA ILE A 191 0.89 -0.78 -26.69
C ILE A 191 0.18 -1.32 -27.94
N GLU A 192 0.05 -0.51 -28.99
CA GLU A 192 -0.63 -0.88 -30.24
C GLU A 192 0.03 -2.06 -30.96
N LYS A 193 1.36 -2.17 -30.90
CA LYS A 193 2.10 -3.28 -31.49
C LYS A 193 2.21 -4.50 -30.58
N GLY A 194 1.63 -4.45 -29.38
CA GLY A 194 1.70 -5.53 -28.39
C GLY A 194 3.11 -5.81 -27.88
N ILE A 195 4.04 -4.85 -27.99
CA ILE A 195 5.41 -4.98 -27.50
C ILE A 195 5.42 -5.07 -25.97
N VAL A 196 4.51 -4.34 -25.31
CA VAL A 196 4.35 -4.37 -23.85
C VAL A 196 3.98 -5.78 -23.35
N ASN A 197 3.34 -6.59 -24.19
CA ASN A 197 2.95 -7.98 -23.89
C ASN A 197 4.08 -9.00 -24.08
N LEU A 198 5.26 -8.58 -24.57
CA LEU A 198 6.43 -9.46 -24.65
C LEU A 198 6.75 -10.00 -23.26
N LYS A 199 7.02 -11.30 -23.20
CA LYS A 199 7.31 -11.98 -21.93
C LYS A 199 8.81 -12.18 -21.73
N GLY A 200 9.27 -11.85 -20.53
CA GLY A 200 10.65 -12.10 -20.09
C GLY A 200 10.84 -13.52 -19.56
N LYS A 201 12.00 -13.75 -18.91
CA LYS A 201 12.42 -15.05 -18.37
C LYS A 201 11.43 -15.71 -17.40
N TYR A 202 10.62 -14.91 -16.71
CA TYR A 202 9.65 -15.37 -15.70
C TYR A 202 8.19 -15.33 -16.19
N GLU A 203 7.97 -15.29 -17.52
CA GLU A 203 6.64 -15.14 -18.13
C GLU A 203 5.91 -13.83 -17.75
N ARG A 204 6.64 -12.88 -17.16
CA ARG A 204 6.17 -11.53 -16.86
C ARG A 204 6.26 -10.67 -18.11
N ASN A 205 5.23 -9.87 -18.35
CA ASN A 205 5.27 -8.86 -19.39
C ASN A 205 5.99 -7.59 -18.90
N ILE A 206 6.14 -6.60 -19.76
CA ILE A 206 6.87 -5.36 -19.45
C ILE A 206 6.21 -4.62 -18.29
N PHE A 207 4.88 -4.60 -18.22
CA PHE A 207 4.15 -3.95 -17.14
C PHE A 207 4.40 -4.63 -15.77
N HIS A 208 4.31 -5.95 -15.71
CA HIS A 208 4.63 -6.72 -14.50
C HIS A 208 6.08 -6.52 -14.04
N GLU A 209 7.02 -6.49 -14.99
CA GLU A 209 8.43 -6.27 -14.68
C GLU A 209 8.68 -4.84 -14.18
N ALA A 210 8.02 -3.83 -14.78
CA ALA A 210 8.09 -2.43 -14.35
C ALA A 210 7.53 -2.26 -12.93
N ALA A 211 6.41 -2.93 -12.62
CA ALA A 211 5.84 -2.93 -11.29
C ALA A 211 6.78 -3.62 -10.27
N TYR A 212 7.33 -4.77 -10.63
CA TYR A 212 8.29 -5.53 -9.80
C TYR A 212 9.60 -4.76 -9.52
N LYS A 213 10.09 -3.96 -10.47
CA LYS A 213 11.30 -3.12 -10.31
C LYS A 213 11.01 -1.72 -9.78
N GLY A 214 9.73 -1.33 -9.64
CA GLY A 214 9.33 -0.03 -9.12
C GLY A 214 9.59 1.13 -10.08
N HIS A 215 9.56 0.89 -11.38
CA HIS A 215 9.66 1.94 -12.39
C HIS A 215 8.32 2.66 -12.50
N VAL A 216 8.00 3.48 -11.49
CA VAL A 216 6.70 4.14 -11.31
C VAL A 216 6.31 4.93 -12.55
N LYS A 217 7.25 5.68 -13.15
CA LYS A 217 7.00 6.44 -14.38
C LYS A 217 6.54 5.55 -15.53
N LEU A 218 7.24 4.44 -15.78
CA LEU A 218 6.84 3.50 -16.82
C LEU A 218 5.46 2.88 -16.54
N VAL A 219 5.17 2.53 -15.29
CA VAL A 219 3.83 2.05 -14.90
C VAL A 219 2.76 3.11 -15.16
N GLN A 220 2.99 4.36 -14.75
CA GLN A 220 2.09 5.49 -14.95
C GLN A 220 1.86 5.76 -16.44
N SER A 221 2.94 5.94 -17.21
CA SER A 221 2.84 6.20 -18.66
C SER A 221 2.09 5.09 -19.38
N LEU A 222 2.31 3.81 -19.04
CA LEU A 222 1.55 2.72 -19.66
C LEU A 222 0.05 2.83 -19.37
N VAL A 223 -0.33 3.05 -18.11
CA VAL A 223 -1.74 3.13 -17.71
C VAL A 223 -2.43 4.36 -18.29
N GLU A 224 -1.76 5.52 -18.28
CA GLU A 224 -2.27 6.78 -18.81
C GLU A 224 -2.45 6.74 -20.34
N ASN A 225 -1.62 5.96 -21.04
CA ASN A 225 -1.77 5.68 -22.47
C ASN A 225 -2.74 4.52 -22.77
N GLY A 226 -3.57 4.13 -21.79
CA GLY A 226 -4.68 3.19 -21.98
C GLY A 226 -4.28 1.71 -21.99
N TYR A 227 -3.11 1.34 -21.47
CA TYR A 227 -2.75 -0.06 -21.29
C TYR A 227 -3.68 -0.74 -20.27
N ASP A 228 -4.19 -1.92 -20.62
CA ASP A 228 -4.94 -2.76 -19.70
C ASP A 228 -4.02 -3.34 -18.61
N PHE A 229 -4.01 -2.71 -17.45
CA PHE A 229 -3.21 -3.13 -16.30
C PHE A 229 -3.87 -4.23 -15.46
N SER A 230 -5.11 -4.66 -15.79
CA SER A 230 -5.82 -5.71 -15.08
C SER A 230 -5.32 -7.12 -15.41
N ILE A 231 -4.48 -7.22 -16.44
CA ILE A 231 -3.85 -8.46 -16.89
C ILE A 231 -3.12 -9.17 -15.75
N GLN A 232 -3.14 -10.50 -15.84
CA GLN A 232 -2.51 -11.37 -14.86
C GLN A 232 -1.47 -12.26 -15.54
N ASP A 233 -0.43 -12.61 -14.79
CA ASP A 233 0.49 -13.67 -15.19
C ASP A 233 -0.15 -15.06 -15.07
N LYS A 234 0.60 -16.11 -15.42
CA LYS A 234 0.16 -17.50 -15.32
C LYS A 234 -0.20 -17.98 -13.90
N ASN A 235 0.19 -17.22 -12.87
CA ASN A 235 -0.10 -17.52 -11.47
C ASN A 235 -1.18 -16.56 -10.93
N HIS A 236 -1.96 -15.92 -11.80
CA HIS A 236 -3.02 -14.98 -11.46
C HIS A 236 -2.55 -13.71 -10.74
N ARG A 237 -1.29 -13.28 -10.98
CA ARG A 237 -0.72 -12.08 -10.36
C ARG A 237 -0.78 -10.88 -11.29
N ASN A 238 -1.31 -9.77 -10.80
CA ASN A 238 -1.35 -8.50 -11.52
C ASN A 238 -0.14 -7.60 -11.16
N GLY A 239 -0.10 -6.39 -11.72
CA GLY A 239 0.94 -5.40 -11.42
C GLY A 239 1.01 -4.99 -9.95
N LEU A 240 -0.14 -4.84 -9.27
CA LEU A 240 -0.18 -4.47 -7.85
C LEU A 240 0.52 -5.51 -6.99
N LEU A 241 0.28 -6.80 -7.22
CA LEU A 241 0.94 -7.87 -6.46
C LEU A 241 2.45 -7.87 -6.67
N TRP A 242 2.92 -7.61 -7.90
CA TRP A 242 4.35 -7.50 -8.19
C TRP A 242 5.00 -6.27 -7.55
N ALA A 243 4.32 -5.13 -7.53
CA ALA A 243 4.78 -3.92 -6.84
C ALA A 243 4.86 -4.12 -5.32
N ALA A 244 3.85 -4.77 -4.73
CA ALA A 244 3.81 -5.11 -3.32
C ALA A 244 4.92 -6.10 -2.94
N TYR A 245 5.17 -7.10 -3.78
CA TYR A 245 6.27 -8.06 -3.60
C TYR A 245 7.65 -7.40 -3.72
N GLY A 246 7.82 -6.48 -4.70
CA GLY A 246 9.07 -5.77 -4.97
C GLY A 246 9.40 -4.67 -3.95
N GLY A 247 8.42 -4.22 -3.17
CA GLY A 247 8.64 -3.21 -2.13
C GLY A 247 8.52 -1.77 -2.61
N HIS A 248 7.78 -1.56 -3.70
CA HIS A 248 7.69 -0.26 -4.35
C HIS A 248 6.44 0.51 -3.94
N ILE A 249 6.52 1.20 -2.80
CA ILE A 249 5.37 1.89 -2.18
C ILE A 249 4.67 2.87 -3.13
N HIS A 250 5.41 3.67 -3.90
CA HIS A 250 4.81 4.63 -4.83
C HIS A 250 4.03 3.95 -5.96
N THR A 251 4.53 2.81 -6.47
CA THR A 251 3.81 2.02 -7.46
C THR A 251 2.55 1.40 -6.85
N VAL A 252 2.64 0.87 -5.63
CA VAL A 252 1.48 0.35 -4.89
C VAL A 252 0.44 1.43 -4.66
N GLN A 253 0.85 2.60 -4.17
CA GLN A 253 -0.05 3.74 -3.94
C GLN A 253 -0.76 4.16 -5.22
N TYR A 254 -0.02 4.29 -6.33
CA TYR A 254 -0.60 4.62 -7.62
C TYR A 254 -1.62 3.57 -8.05
N LEU A 255 -1.26 2.28 -8.08
CA LEU A 255 -2.18 1.22 -8.51
C LEU A 255 -3.41 1.10 -7.59
N MET A 256 -3.24 1.26 -6.28
CA MET A 256 -4.36 1.26 -5.31
C MET A 256 -5.33 2.43 -5.51
N THR A 257 -4.90 3.54 -6.13
CA THR A 257 -5.83 4.64 -6.46
C THR A 257 -6.73 4.32 -7.65
N LEU A 258 -6.31 3.35 -8.47
CA LEU A 258 -6.98 2.96 -9.70
C LEU A 258 -7.82 1.69 -9.54
N GLU A 259 -7.38 0.77 -8.68
CA GLU A 259 -8.07 -0.49 -8.43
C GLU A 259 -9.29 -0.32 -7.51
N SER A 260 -10.42 -0.92 -7.90
CA SER A 260 -11.69 -0.90 -7.18
C SER A 260 -11.97 -2.19 -6.41
N ASP A 261 -11.01 -2.64 -5.57
CA ASP A 261 -11.25 -3.58 -4.46
C ASP A 261 -11.13 -5.11 -4.67
N HIS A 262 -10.28 -5.64 -5.58
CA HIS A 262 -10.14 -7.11 -5.71
C HIS A 262 -8.76 -7.71 -5.36
N HIS A 263 -7.67 -6.95 -5.44
CA HIS A 263 -6.31 -7.49 -5.22
C HIS A 263 -5.60 -6.90 -4.00
N GLY A 264 -6.21 -5.93 -3.31
CA GLY A 264 -5.60 -5.27 -2.15
C GLY A 264 -5.21 -6.21 -1.00
N ASN A 265 -6.09 -7.16 -0.63
CA ASN A 265 -5.79 -8.14 0.42
C ASN A 265 -4.63 -9.07 0.03
N GLN A 266 -4.57 -9.47 -1.24
CA GLN A 266 -3.46 -10.26 -1.77
C GLN A 266 -2.17 -9.43 -1.79
N ALA A 267 -2.25 -8.14 -2.15
CA ALA A 267 -1.12 -7.22 -2.11
C ALA A 267 -0.56 -7.08 -0.69
N LEU A 268 -1.44 -7.00 0.32
CA LEU A 268 -1.05 -7.02 1.73
C LEU A 268 -0.30 -8.31 2.08
N ILE A 269 -0.82 -9.49 1.70
CA ILE A 269 -0.17 -10.78 1.94
C ILE A 269 1.23 -10.81 1.30
N TYR A 270 1.36 -10.35 0.05
CA TYR A 270 2.64 -10.33 -0.67
C TYR A 270 3.65 -9.36 -0.02
N ALA A 271 3.21 -8.15 0.38
CA ALA A 271 4.05 -7.20 1.10
C ALA A 271 4.52 -7.78 2.45
N CYS A 272 3.63 -8.49 3.17
CA CYS A 272 3.94 -9.14 4.43
C CYS A 272 4.95 -10.28 4.28
N ALA A 273 4.80 -11.13 3.25
CA ALA A 273 5.74 -12.20 2.93
C ALA A 273 7.14 -11.65 2.58
N SER A 274 7.19 -10.57 1.81
CA SER A 274 8.44 -9.92 1.42
C SER A 274 9.08 -9.06 2.50
N GLY A 275 8.34 -8.69 3.56
CA GLY A 275 8.84 -7.91 4.68
C GLY A 275 8.80 -6.38 4.48
N HIS A 276 7.98 -5.90 3.55
CA HIS A 276 7.92 -4.48 3.19
C HIS A 276 6.99 -3.69 4.12
N LEU A 277 7.44 -3.45 5.37
CA LEU A 277 6.63 -2.87 6.45
C LEU A 277 5.89 -1.59 6.04
N LYS A 278 6.54 -0.65 5.33
CA LYS A 278 5.88 0.60 4.91
C LYS A 278 4.66 0.38 4.01
N ILE A 279 4.68 -0.67 3.18
CA ILE A 279 3.54 -1.04 2.33
C ILE A 279 2.45 -1.70 3.17
N VAL A 280 2.84 -2.55 4.12
CA VAL A 280 1.91 -3.18 5.07
C VAL A 280 1.15 -2.13 5.88
N GLU A 281 1.88 -1.14 6.42
CA GLU A 281 1.30 0.00 7.14
C GLU A 281 0.33 0.78 6.26
N PHE A 282 0.74 1.14 5.04
CA PHE A 282 -0.11 1.86 4.11
C PHE A 282 -1.41 1.08 3.78
N LEU A 283 -1.30 -0.20 3.43
CA LEU A 283 -2.45 -1.02 3.06
C LEU A 283 -3.38 -1.28 4.25
N ALA A 284 -2.85 -1.50 5.45
CA ALA A 284 -3.65 -1.73 6.66
C ALA A 284 -4.51 -0.52 7.08
N LEU A 285 -4.18 0.68 6.61
CA LEU A 285 -4.97 1.89 6.86
C LEU A 285 -6.21 2.01 5.95
N LEU A 286 -6.27 1.24 4.86
CA LEU A 286 -7.35 1.33 3.88
C LEU A 286 -8.56 0.52 4.35
N LYS A 287 -9.74 1.16 4.38
CA LYS A 287 -10.99 0.52 4.84
C LYS A 287 -11.40 -0.71 4.01
N SER A 288 -11.00 -0.78 2.73
CA SER A 288 -11.29 -1.91 1.85
C SER A 288 -10.37 -3.12 2.08
N ILE A 289 -9.34 -2.98 2.92
CA ILE A 289 -8.37 -4.03 3.21
C ILE A 289 -8.77 -4.78 4.47
N ASP A 290 -8.94 -6.09 4.34
CA ASP A 290 -9.11 -7.00 5.47
C ASP A 290 -7.77 -7.65 5.81
N VAL A 291 -7.16 -7.21 6.92
CA VAL A 291 -5.89 -7.73 7.43
C VAL A 291 -5.98 -9.20 7.89
N ALA A 292 -7.19 -9.70 8.13
CA ALA A 292 -7.45 -11.09 8.48
C ALA A 292 -7.79 -11.97 7.27
N ALA A 293 -7.78 -11.41 6.06
CA ALA A 293 -8.02 -12.18 4.84
C ALA A 293 -7.03 -13.34 4.70
N VAL A 294 -7.52 -14.43 4.11
CA VAL A 294 -6.78 -15.65 3.84
C VAL A 294 -6.62 -15.87 2.34
N ASP A 295 -5.53 -16.53 1.96
CA ASP A 295 -5.36 -17.05 0.60
C ASP A 295 -6.03 -18.43 0.41
N ALA A 296 -5.75 -19.07 -0.74
CA ALA A 296 -6.30 -20.39 -1.08
C ALA A 296 -5.86 -21.51 -0.13
N ASP A 297 -4.73 -21.35 0.57
CA ASP A 297 -4.21 -22.30 1.55
C ASP A 297 -4.74 -22.02 2.97
N GLY A 298 -5.63 -21.04 3.12
CA GLY A 298 -6.12 -20.58 4.41
C GLY A 298 -5.09 -19.74 5.17
N MET A 299 -3.99 -19.33 4.52
CA MET A 299 -2.92 -18.58 5.16
C MET A 299 -3.24 -17.09 5.18
N THR A 300 -3.17 -16.50 6.38
CA THR A 300 -3.25 -15.04 6.57
C THR A 300 -1.91 -14.37 6.28
N ALA A 301 -1.90 -13.04 6.22
CA ALA A 301 -0.67 -12.26 6.14
C ALA A 301 0.33 -12.56 7.29
N LEU A 302 -0.17 -12.89 8.48
CA LEU A 302 0.65 -13.27 9.63
C LEU A 302 1.29 -14.66 9.46
N HIS A 303 0.61 -15.60 8.82
CA HIS A 303 1.21 -16.90 8.49
C HIS A 303 2.40 -16.74 7.54
N TRP A 304 2.24 -15.93 6.49
CA TRP A 304 3.30 -15.68 5.52
C TRP A 304 4.47 -14.91 6.10
N SER A 305 4.23 -13.87 6.90
CA SER A 305 5.32 -13.12 7.55
C SER A 305 6.07 -13.98 8.58
N ALA A 306 5.37 -14.87 9.30
CA ALA A 306 5.99 -15.83 10.21
C ALA A 306 6.80 -16.90 9.47
N PHE A 307 6.27 -17.44 8.37
CA PHE A 307 6.97 -18.40 7.51
C PHE A 307 8.23 -17.83 6.87
N GLN A 308 8.25 -16.53 6.55
CA GLN A 308 9.39 -15.84 5.93
C GLN A 308 10.32 -15.15 6.94
N GLY A 309 10.03 -15.24 8.24
CA GLY A 309 10.87 -14.66 9.29
C GLY A 309 10.85 -13.12 9.32
N ARG A 310 9.75 -12.49 8.92
CA ARG A 310 9.65 -11.01 8.84
C ARG A 310 9.23 -10.42 10.18
N ILE A 311 10.15 -10.42 11.15
CA ILE A 311 9.86 -10.06 12.54
C ILE A 311 9.18 -8.69 12.72
N GLU A 312 9.61 -7.65 12.01
CA GLU A 312 9.01 -6.32 12.15
C GLU A 312 7.57 -6.27 11.61
N VAL A 313 7.29 -7.01 10.54
CA VAL A 313 5.91 -7.18 10.03
C VAL A 313 5.07 -8.01 11.00
N VAL A 314 5.62 -9.09 11.56
CA VAL A 314 4.92 -9.91 12.57
C VAL A 314 4.53 -9.07 13.78
N LYS A 315 5.46 -8.26 14.31
CA LYS A 315 5.18 -7.35 15.43
C LYS A 315 4.06 -6.37 15.10
N TYR A 316 4.12 -5.73 13.93
CA TYR A 316 3.11 -4.81 13.47
C TYR A 316 1.72 -5.47 13.37
N LEU A 317 1.63 -6.61 12.67
CA LEU A 317 0.36 -7.32 12.51
C LEU A 317 -0.23 -7.78 13.85
N CYS A 318 0.59 -8.28 14.77
CA CYS A 318 0.11 -8.69 16.10
C CYS A 318 -0.35 -7.51 16.98
N ALA A 319 0.05 -6.28 16.66
CA ALA A 319 -0.43 -5.07 17.32
C ALA A 319 -1.76 -4.55 16.72
N LEU A 320 -2.15 -5.03 15.54
CA LEU A 320 -3.40 -4.61 14.90
C LEU A 320 -4.62 -5.26 15.57
N PRO A 321 -5.75 -4.53 15.67
CA PRO A 321 -7.01 -5.12 16.13
C PRO A 321 -7.47 -6.20 15.14
N LYS A 322 -8.21 -7.20 15.63
CA LYS A 322 -8.80 -8.31 14.87
C LYS A 322 -7.82 -9.34 14.29
N VAL A 323 -6.50 -9.16 14.44
CA VAL A 323 -5.53 -10.19 14.04
C VAL A 323 -5.52 -11.32 15.05
N ASN A 324 -5.93 -12.51 14.62
CA ASN A 324 -5.83 -13.73 15.42
C ASN A 324 -4.48 -14.43 15.17
N TYR A 325 -3.55 -14.31 16.11
CA TYR A 325 -2.24 -14.97 16.02
C TYR A 325 -2.28 -16.49 16.28
N ASN A 326 -3.43 -17.05 16.65
CA ASN A 326 -3.70 -18.49 16.67
C ASN A 326 -4.55 -18.95 15.48
N ALA A 327 -4.75 -18.11 14.45
CA ALA A 327 -5.43 -18.53 13.24
C ALA A 327 -4.78 -19.79 12.67
N LYS A 328 -5.59 -20.66 12.07
CA LYS A 328 -5.14 -21.92 11.47
C LYS A 328 -5.31 -21.85 9.96
N ASP A 329 -4.28 -22.29 9.25
CA ASP A 329 -4.38 -22.56 7.82
C ASP A 329 -5.15 -23.86 7.52
N ASN A 330 -5.28 -24.22 6.24
CA ASN A 330 -6.02 -25.43 5.83
C ASN A 330 -5.42 -26.74 6.36
N ASN A 331 -4.15 -26.73 6.80
CA ASN A 331 -3.48 -27.86 7.44
C ASN A 331 -3.50 -27.76 8.96
N GLY A 332 -4.31 -26.86 9.54
CA GLY A 332 -4.41 -26.66 10.98
C GLY A 332 -3.18 -25.97 11.59
N ARG A 333 -2.24 -25.47 10.78
CA ARG A 333 -0.99 -24.87 11.25
C ARG A 333 -1.22 -23.42 11.62
N THR A 334 -0.62 -22.99 12.73
CA THR A 334 -0.63 -21.59 13.17
C THR A 334 0.62 -20.85 12.67
N PRO A 335 0.69 -19.51 12.75
CA PRO A 335 1.91 -18.76 12.45
C PRO A 335 3.13 -19.27 13.23
N LEU A 336 2.94 -19.69 14.49
CA LEU A 336 4.00 -20.27 15.32
C LEU A 336 4.54 -21.60 14.76
N HIS A 337 3.67 -22.46 14.23
CA HIS A 337 4.09 -23.69 13.55
C HIS A 337 5.02 -23.39 12.38
N LEU A 338 4.62 -22.42 11.54
CA LEU A 338 5.38 -22.04 10.36
C LEU A 338 6.73 -21.42 10.71
N ALA A 339 6.76 -20.47 11.66
CA ALA A 339 8.01 -19.89 12.15
C ALA A 339 8.96 -20.94 12.74
N ALA A 340 8.42 -21.91 13.49
CA ALA A 340 9.20 -22.99 14.07
C ALA A 340 9.76 -23.95 13.02
N SER A 341 8.97 -24.30 12.01
CA SER A 341 9.39 -25.14 10.86
C SER A 341 10.48 -24.50 9.99
N LYS A 342 10.61 -23.17 10.04
CA LYS A 342 11.63 -22.42 9.30
C LYS A 342 12.79 -21.92 10.16
N GLY A 343 12.75 -22.20 11.46
CA GLY A 343 13.84 -21.87 12.37
C GLY A 343 13.96 -20.39 12.72
N HIS A 344 12.90 -19.60 12.50
CA HIS A 344 12.87 -18.16 12.79
C HIS A 344 12.70 -17.91 14.29
N LEU A 345 13.79 -18.07 15.04
CA LEU A 345 13.80 -18.02 16.51
C LEU A 345 13.26 -16.71 17.07
N ASP A 346 13.60 -15.58 16.45
CA ASP A 346 13.12 -14.24 16.84
C ASP A 346 11.59 -14.12 16.74
N VAL A 347 11.01 -14.64 15.65
CA VAL A 347 9.56 -14.72 15.46
C VAL A 347 8.92 -15.67 16.47
N VAL A 348 9.51 -16.85 16.69
CA VAL A 348 9.03 -17.82 17.68
C VAL A 348 9.02 -17.21 19.08
N GLN A 349 10.11 -16.55 19.47
CA GLN A 349 10.25 -15.87 20.76
C GLN A 349 9.18 -14.81 20.94
N PHE A 350 9.01 -13.93 19.94
CA PHE A 350 7.99 -12.89 19.99
C PHE A 350 6.57 -13.47 20.11
N LEU A 351 6.22 -14.44 19.27
CA LEU A 351 4.88 -15.05 19.30
C LEU A 351 4.60 -15.74 20.64
N CYS A 352 5.58 -16.43 21.23
CA CYS A 352 5.42 -17.09 22.54
C CYS A 352 5.27 -16.10 23.71
N CYS A 353 5.63 -14.83 23.54
CA CYS A 353 5.40 -13.79 24.53
C CYS A 353 4.00 -13.14 24.43
N LEU A 354 3.18 -13.50 23.45
CA LEU A 354 1.84 -12.93 23.29
C LEU A 354 0.85 -13.52 24.33
N PRO A 355 -0.05 -12.72 24.92
CA PRO A 355 -0.83 -13.13 26.10
C PRO A 355 -1.74 -14.37 25.94
N THR A 356 -2.27 -14.65 24.73
CA THR A 356 -3.21 -15.76 24.49
C THR A 356 -2.67 -16.78 23.49
N ILE A 357 -1.34 -16.81 23.27
CA ILE A 357 -0.73 -17.74 22.30
C ILE A 357 -0.88 -19.18 22.79
N ASN A 358 -1.35 -20.06 21.91
CA ASN A 358 -1.33 -21.49 22.19
C ASN A 358 -0.07 -22.14 21.63
N VAL A 359 0.97 -22.20 22.46
CA VAL A 359 2.27 -22.81 22.09
C VAL A 359 2.15 -24.32 21.81
N CYS A 360 1.17 -24.97 22.43
CA CYS A 360 0.94 -26.42 22.34
C CYS A 360 -0.14 -26.78 21.33
N GLU A 361 -0.59 -25.83 20.51
CA GLU A 361 -1.59 -26.07 19.47
C GLU A 361 -1.13 -27.19 18.54
N LYS A 362 -2.08 -28.00 18.08
CA LYS A 362 -1.82 -29.11 17.16
C LYS A 362 -2.37 -28.81 15.77
N ASP A 363 -1.59 -29.17 14.76
CA ASP A 363 -2.02 -29.22 13.36
C ASP A 363 -2.92 -30.46 13.08
N ILE A 364 -3.34 -30.64 11.83
CA ILE A 364 -4.22 -31.77 11.44
C ILE A 364 -3.60 -33.16 11.69
N ASP A 365 -2.27 -33.25 11.72
CA ASP A 365 -1.52 -34.48 11.97
C ASP A 365 -1.17 -34.65 13.46
N GLY A 366 -1.71 -33.79 14.32
CA GLY A 366 -1.45 -33.81 15.76
C GLY A 366 -0.07 -33.26 16.14
N ARG A 367 0.66 -32.64 15.20
CA ARG A 367 2.00 -32.10 15.42
C ARG A 367 1.91 -30.71 16.03
N THR A 368 2.80 -30.43 16.98
CA THR A 368 3.00 -29.09 17.56
C THR A 368 4.17 -28.37 16.88
N ALA A 369 4.36 -27.08 17.17
CA ALA A 369 5.53 -26.33 16.72
C ALA A 369 6.87 -27.01 17.08
N LEU A 370 6.95 -27.70 18.22
CA LEU A 370 8.14 -28.45 18.64
C LEU A 370 8.42 -29.64 17.72
N HIS A 371 7.39 -30.36 17.27
CA HIS A 371 7.55 -31.46 16.31
C HIS A 371 8.12 -30.95 15.00
N MET A 372 7.61 -29.83 14.48
CA MET A 372 8.08 -29.23 13.23
C MET A 372 9.53 -28.73 13.34
N ALA A 373 9.87 -28.01 14.41
CA ALA A 373 11.24 -27.55 14.64
C ALA A 373 12.23 -28.72 14.75
N ALA A 374 11.82 -29.83 15.37
CA ALA A 374 12.65 -31.03 15.47
C ALA A 374 12.83 -31.72 14.09
N TRP A 375 11.74 -31.84 13.30
CA TRP A 375 11.75 -32.40 11.95
C TRP A 375 12.65 -31.64 10.98
N ASP A 376 12.58 -30.31 11.02
CA ASP A 376 13.35 -29.45 10.11
C ASP A 376 14.77 -29.15 10.63
N GLY A 377 15.08 -29.52 11.88
CA GLY A 377 16.44 -29.52 12.40
C GLY A 377 16.86 -28.21 13.08
N HIS A 378 15.92 -27.43 13.60
CA HIS A 378 16.17 -26.11 14.18
C HIS A 378 16.42 -26.17 15.69
N LEU A 379 17.62 -26.60 16.09
CA LEU A 379 18.01 -26.77 17.50
C LEU A 379 17.73 -25.55 18.40
N PRO A 380 18.05 -24.29 18.01
CA PRO A 380 17.77 -23.13 18.87
C PRO A 380 16.27 -22.94 19.16
N VAL A 381 15.41 -23.20 18.16
CA VAL A 381 13.95 -23.16 18.32
C VAL A 381 13.47 -24.29 19.22
N VAL A 382 13.98 -25.50 19.03
CA VAL A 382 13.68 -26.66 19.90
C VAL A 382 14.03 -26.35 21.35
N GLN A 383 15.22 -25.80 21.60
CA GLN A 383 15.68 -25.44 22.94
C GLN A 383 14.74 -24.41 23.59
N PHE A 384 14.38 -23.36 22.86
CA PHE A 384 13.48 -22.32 23.35
C PHE A 384 12.05 -22.83 23.59
N LEU A 385 11.50 -23.64 22.68
CA LEU A 385 10.15 -24.18 22.84
C LEU A 385 10.05 -25.10 24.06
N CYS A 386 11.10 -25.87 24.37
CA CYS A 386 11.15 -26.70 25.59
C CYS A 386 11.21 -25.88 26.89
N THR A 387 11.48 -24.57 26.86
CA THR A 387 11.37 -23.72 28.06
C THR A 387 9.98 -23.13 28.24
N GLN A 388 9.07 -23.28 27.27
CA GLN A 388 7.73 -22.71 27.34
C GLN A 388 6.80 -23.56 28.20
N SER A 389 5.91 -22.90 28.95
CA SER A 389 4.94 -23.58 29.79
C SER A 389 4.03 -24.50 28.97
N GLY A 390 3.76 -25.70 29.49
CA GLY A 390 2.89 -26.69 28.86
C GLY A 390 3.53 -27.52 27.74
N VAL A 391 4.67 -27.12 27.19
CA VAL A 391 5.36 -27.86 26.13
C VAL A 391 5.98 -29.14 26.69
N LYS A 392 5.57 -30.29 26.17
CA LYS A 392 6.09 -31.61 26.55
C LYS A 392 6.96 -32.18 25.43
N ALA A 393 8.19 -32.57 25.77
CA ALA A 393 9.14 -33.16 24.82
C ALA A 393 8.73 -34.56 24.34
N ASN A 394 7.79 -35.22 25.01
CA ASN A 394 7.21 -36.52 24.68
C ASN A 394 5.75 -36.44 24.20
N GLU A 395 5.26 -35.26 23.83
CA GLU A 395 3.93 -35.11 23.26
C GLU A 395 3.80 -35.95 21.98
N LEU A 396 2.67 -36.62 21.77
CA LEU A 396 2.47 -37.50 20.62
C LEU A 396 1.69 -36.80 19.50
N SER A 397 2.14 -37.01 18.27
CA SER A 397 1.37 -36.75 17.06
C SER A 397 0.31 -37.84 16.81
N ASN A 398 -0.54 -37.66 15.80
CA ASN A 398 -1.52 -38.67 15.41
C ASN A 398 -0.87 -39.97 14.88
N ALA A 399 0.41 -39.91 14.50
CA ALA A 399 1.21 -41.07 14.10
C ALA A 399 1.90 -41.77 15.28
N TRP A 400 1.58 -41.40 16.53
CA TRP A 400 2.24 -41.89 17.75
C TRP A 400 3.74 -41.60 17.80
N LEU A 401 4.17 -40.52 17.13
CA LEU A 401 5.56 -40.07 17.10
C LEU A 401 5.74 -38.84 17.98
N THR A 402 6.82 -38.82 18.75
CA THR A 402 7.24 -37.69 19.57
C THR A 402 8.12 -36.72 18.76
N PRO A 403 8.38 -35.49 19.25
CA PRO A 403 9.39 -34.61 18.67
C PRO A 403 10.77 -35.27 18.57
N LEU A 404 11.10 -36.19 19.49
CA LEU A 404 12.36 -36.94 19.46
C LEU A 404 12.42 -37.89 18.25
N ASP A 405 11.32 -38.56 17.92
CA ASP A 405 11.24 -39.46 16.76
C ASP A 405 11.38 -38.70 15.45
N TYR A 406 10.88 -37.46 15.42
CA TYR A 406 11.02 -36.56 14.29
C TYR A 406 12.38 -35.86 14.21
N ALA A 407 13.23 -35.92 15.23
CA ALA A 407 14.45 -35.14 15.29
C ALA A 407 15.40 -35.40 14.10
N LYS A 408 15.66 -34.35 13.32
CA LYS A 408 16.48 -34.38 12.10
C LYS A 408 17.92 -34.82 12.32
N ASN A 409 18.51 -34.42 13.45
CA ASN A 409 19.93 -34.61 13.75
C ASN A 409 20.18 -35.05 15.20
N ASP A 410 21.37 -35.58 15.44
CA ASP A 410 21.74 -36.17 16.73
C ASP A 410 21.82 -35.15 17.87
N GLN A 411 22.07 -33.87 17.57
CA GLN A 411 22.11 -32.83 18.60
C GLN A 411 20.72 -32.60 19.19
N ILE A 412 19.70 -32.49 18.32
CA ILE A 412 18.30 -32.37 18.74
C ILE A 412 17.85 -33.63 19.48
N LYS A 413 18.22 -34.83 18.98
CA LYS A 413 17.93 -36.09 19.68
C LYS A 413 18.48 -36.10 21.10
N LYS A 414 19.78 -35.79 21.26
CA LYS A 414 20.44 -35.74 22.57
C LYS A 414 19.76 -34.73 23.50
N PHE A 415 19.41 -33.55 22.98
CA PHE A 415 18.72 -32.54 23.77
C PHE A 415 17.32 -33.00 24.20
N LEU A 416 16.47 -33.46 23.28
CA LEU A 416 15.11 -33.92 23.60
C LEU A 416 15.13 -35.13 24.55
N LEU A 417 16.06 -36.08 24.37
CA LEU A 417 16.29 -37.17 25.32
C LEU A 417 16.60 -36.67 26.73
N SER A 418 17.36 -35.57 26.85
CA SER A 418 17.68 -34.98 28.16
C SER A 418 16.48 -34.29 28.82
N GLN A 419 15.48 -33.85 28.03
CA GLN A 419 14.25 -33.25 28.56
C GLN A 419 13.23 -34.30 28.99
N ILE A 420 13.17 -35.45 28.31
CA ILE A 420 12.22 -36.54 28.63
C ILE A 420 12.63 -37.30 29.91
N LYS A 421 13.93 -37.31 30.25
CA LYS A 421 14.46 -37.98 31.43
C LYS A 421 14.31 -37.17 32.73
N LYS A 422 13.95 -35.89 32.63
CA LYS A 422 13.64 -35.02 33.77
C LYS A 422 12.15 -35.09 34.06
#